data_AF-A0AAJ6DCF0-F1
#
_entry.id   AF-A0AAJ6DCF0-F1
#
_cell.length_a   1.000
_cell.length_b   1.000
_cell.length_c   1.000
_cell.angle_alpha   90.00
_cell.angle_beta   90.00
_cell.angle_gamma   90.00
#
_symmetry.space_group_name_H-M   'P 1'
#
loop_
_entity.id
_entity.type
_entity.pdbx_description
1 polymer ?
#
loop_
_entity_poly.entity_id
_entity_poly.type
_entity_poly.pdbx_seq_one_letter_code
_entity_poly.pdbx_strand_id
1 'polypeptide(L)'
;MDKVVERFRATGVRPDDVESHLRDAGDRLYAAATSDDDRCADEFGGPRAVALLAAEISALMSHLVARAASIRSVCVEAMLEEFSAVTVAGAIGVARQKVYELAKPEADKDYLDHSPWRME
;
A
#
# COMPACT_ATOMS: atom_id res chain seq x y z
N MET A 1 14.68 1.52 -13.90
CA MET A 1 15.21 0.83 -12.71
C MET A 1 16.51 1.48 -12.22
N ASP A 2 17.51 1.67 -13.07
CA ASP A 2 18.81 2.27 -12.70
C ASP A 2 18.72 3.62 -11.97
N LYS A 3 17.89 4.56 -12.44
CA LYS A 3 17.72 5.87 -11.80
C LYS A 3 17.15 5.82 -10.37
N VAL A 4 16.39 4.79 -10.01
CA VAL A 4 15.83 4.65 -8.65
C VAL A 4 16.93 4.16 -7.71
N VAL A 5 17.65 3.12 -8.12
CA VAL A 5 18.79 2.57 -7.37
C VAL A 5 19.86 3.63 -7.13
N GLU A 6 20.17 4.46 -8.13
CA GLU A 6 21.11 5.58 -7.98
C GLU A 6 20.67 6.61 -6.94
N ARG A 7 19.37 6.90 -6.84
CA ARG A 7 18.85 7.85 -5.85
C ARG A 7 19.02 7.35 -4.42
N PHE A 8 18.77 6.07 -4.18
CA PHE A 8 18.97 5.43 -2.87
C PHE A 8 20.46 5.31 -2.52
N ARG A 9 21.31 4.93 -3.48
CA ARG A 9 22.77 4.88 -3.28
C ARG A 9 23.33 6.26 -2.90
N ALA A 10 22.83 7.33 -3.51
CA ALA A 10 23.25 8.70 -3.21
C ALA A 10 22.90 9.17 -1.79
N THR A 11 21.99 8.48 -1.09
CA THR A 11 21.64 8.77 0.31
C THR A 11 22.23 7.78 1.30
N GLY A 12 23.04 6.82 0.85
CA GLY A 12 23.63 5.78 1.70
C GLY A 12 22.67 4.67 2.13
N VAL A 13 21.41 4.70 1.65
CA VAL A 13 20.40 3.69 1.97
C VAL A 13 20.72 2.40 1.22
N ARG A 14 20.77 1.29 1.96
CA ARG A 14 21.03 -0.04 1.41
C ARG A 14 19.73 -0.75 1.03
N PRO A 15 19.78 -1.74 0.13
CA PRO A 15 18.61 -2.56 -0.19
C PRO A 15 17.96 -3.20 1.06
N ASP A 16 18.77 -3.66 2.01
CA ASP A 16 18.28 -4.26 3.27
C ASP A 16 17.48 -3.26 4.11
N ASP A 17 17.84 -1.97 4.07
CA ASP A 17 17.10 -0.90 4.78
C ASP A 17 15.73 -0.68 4.12
N VAL A 18 15.68 -0.64 2.79
CA VAL A 18 14.42 -0.53 2.02
C VAL A 18 13.52 -1.72 2.35
N GLU A 19 14.04 -2.94 2.27
CA GLU A 19 13.28 -4.15 2.60
C GLU A 19 12.74 -4.10 4.05
N SER A 20 13.57 -3.69 5.01
CA SER A 20 13.16 -3.58 6.40
C SER A 20 12.00 -2.59 6.59
N HIS A 21 12.00 -1.46 5.88
CA HIS A 21 10.91 -0.47 5.92
C HIS A 21 9.67 -0.89 5.15
N LEU A 22 9.81 -1.69 4.09
CA LEU A 22 8.66 -2.30 3.43
C LEU A 22 8.01 -3.37 4.32
N ARG A 23 8.79 -4.05 5.17
CA ARG A 23 8.27 -5.06 6.14
C ARG A 23 7.49 -4.45 7.30
N ASP A 24 7.91 -3.29 7.80
CA ASP A 24 7.20 -2.58 8.88
C ASP A 24 6.17 -1.56 8.37
N ALA A 25 5.93 -1.52 7.05
CA ALA A 25 5.02 -0.58 6.39
C ALA A 25 5.27 0.90 6.74
N GLY A 26 6.49 1.26 7.16
CA GLY A 26 6.87 2.61 7.55
C GLY A 26 6.65 2.94 9.02
N ASP A 27 6.31 2.00 9.89
CA ASP A 27 6.04 2.26 11.32
C ASP A 27 7.18 3.04 11.99
N ARG A 28 8.44 2.67 11.74
CA ARG A 28 9.60 3.37 12.30
C ARG A 28 9.75 4.79 11.75
N LEU A 29 9.50 4.99 10.45
CA LEU A 29 9.57 6.32 9.83
C LEU A 29 8.45 7.22 10.35
N TYR A 30 7.25 6.67 10.56
CA TYR A 30 6.13 7.40 11.13
C TYR A 30 6.41 7.80 12.58
N ALA A 31 6.89 6.87 13.41
CA ALA A 31 7.28 7.15 14.78
C ALA A 31 8.31 8.29 14.86
N ALA A 32 9.36 8.23 14.04
CA ALA A 32 10.36 9.28 13.93
C ALA A 32 9.78 10.63 13.47
N ALA A 33 8.96 10.64 12.41
CA ALA A 33 8.33 11.85 11.88
C ALA A 33 7.34 12.52 12.84
N THR A 34 6.77 11.77 13.79
CA THR A 34 5.87 12.28 14.83
C THR A 34 6.57 12.56 16.17
N SER A 35 7.88 12.37 16.24
CA SER A 35 8.67 12.73 17.42
C SER A 35 8.97 14.24 17.45
N ASP A 36 9.24 14.78 18.63
CA ASP A 36 9.68 16.18 18.79
C ASP A 36 11.18 16.38 18.45
N ASP A 37 11.84 15.41 17.79
CA ASP A 37 13.25 15.52 17.39
C ASP A 37 13.39 15.98 15.94
N ASP A 38 13.86 17.22 15.76
CA ASP A 38 14.14 17.82 14.44
C ASP A 38 15.22 17.06 13.64
N ARG A 39 15.99 16.16 14.28
CA ARG A 39 17.00 15.31 13.64
C ARG A 39 16.55 13.87 13.44
N CYS A 40 15.27 13.56 13.65
CA CYS A 40 14.72 12.23 13.47
C CYS A 40 14.99 11.62 12.08
N ALA A 41 15.21 12.43 11.04
CA ALA A 41 15.55 11.95 9.71
C ALA A 41 17.01 11.46 9.58
N ASP A 42 17.93 11.93 10.44
CA ASP A 42 19.36 11.64 10.32
C ASP A 42 19.66 10.14 10.53
N GLU A 43 18.90 9.45 11.39
CA GLU A 43 19.04 8.00 11.61
C GLU A 43 18.74 7.17 10.36
N PHE A 44 18.00 7.73 9.40
CA PHE A 44 17.62 7.07 8.14
C PHE A 44 18.44 7.55 6.93
N GLY A 45 19.49 8.35 7.12
CA GLY A 45 20.26 8.95 6.02
C GLY A 45 19.75 10.32 5.57
N GLY A 46 18.97 10.99 6.43
CA GLY A 46 18.50 12.36 6.25
C GLY A 46 17.15 12.48 5.50
N PRO A 47 16.61 13.70 5.38
CA PRO A 47 15.27 13.94 4.84
C PRO A 47 15.04 13.37 3.43
N ARG A 48 16.08 13.39 2.58
CA ARG A 48 16.00 12.83 1.23
C ARG A 48 15.84 11.31 1.24
N ALA A 49 16.53 10.62 2.15
CA ALA A 49 16.40 9.17 2.30
C ALA A 49 14.99 8.79 2.77
N VAL A 50 14.48 9.49 3.79
CA VAL A 50 13.12 9.32 4.32
C VAL A 50 12.07 9.52 3.22
N ALA A 51 12.20 10.56 2.41
CA ALA A 51 11.26 10.82 1.31
C ALA A 51 11.27 9.71 0.24
N LEU A 52 12.45 9.15 -0.08
CA LEU A 52 12.56 8.03 -1.00
C LEU A 52 11.95 6.75 -0.41
N LEU A 53 12.23 6.44 0.85
CA LEU A 53 11.65 5.28 1.54
C LEU A 53 10.11 5.38 1.63
N ALA A 54 9.59 6.55 2.01
CA ALA A 54 8.16 6.81 2.07
C ALA A 54 7.48 6.64 0.70
N ALA A 55 8.17 6.98 -0.40
CA ALA A 55 7.66 6.78 -1.75
C ALA A 55 7.51 5.29 -2.09
N GLU A 56 8.49 4.45 -1.74
CA GLU A 56 8.40 3.00 -1.96
C GLU A 56 7.31 2.35 -1.08
N ILE A 57 7.17 2.80 0.17
CA ILE A 57 6.08 2.37 1.06
C ILE A 57 4.72 2.76 0.44
N SER A 58 4.60 3.99 -0.06
CA SER A 58 3.37 4.46 -0.70
C SER A 58 3.03 3.63 -1.94
N ALA A 59 4.03 3.32 -2.77
CA ALA A 59 3.87 2.45 -3.93
C ALA A 59 3.39 1.04 -3.51
N LEU A 60 4.01 0.43 -2.49
CA LEU A 60 3.56 -0.85 -1.95
C LEU A 60 2.11 -0.77 -1.47
N MET A 61 1.75 0.26 -0.70
CA MET A 61 0.37 0.42 -0.20
C MET A 61 -0.62 0.59 -1.36
N SER A 62 -0.28 1.32 -2.41
CA SER A 62 -1.11 1.45 -3.61
C SER A 62 -1.38 0.08 -4.26
N HIS A 63 -0.36 -0.76 -4.42
CA HIS A 63 -0.54 -2.11 -4.95
C HIS A 63 -1.41 -2.99 -4.05
N LEU A 64 -1.22 -2.92 -2.72
CA LEU A 64 -2.01 -3.70 -1.76
C LEU A 64 -3.48 -3.25 -1.73
N VAL A 65 -3.75 -1.94 -1.79
CA VAL A 65 -5.10 -1.38 -1.87
C VAL A 65 -5.78 -1.78 -3.17
N ALA A 66 -5.08 -1.68 -4.31
CA ALA A 66 -5.60 -2.11 -5.60
C ALA A 66 -6.01 -3.59 -5.58
N ARG A 67 -5.12 -4.46 -5.08
CA ARG A 67 -5.41 -5.90 -4.93
C ARG A 67 -6.63 -6.15 -4.04
N ALA A 68 -6.72 -5.48 -2.88
CA ALA A 68 -7.87 -5.62 -1.98
C ALA A 68 -9.17 -5.12 -2.65
N ALA A 69 -9.11 -4.05 -3.45
CA ALA A 69 -10.25 -3.56 -4.21
C ALA A 69 -10.70 -4.58 -5.27
N SER A 70 -9.77 -5.22 -5.99
CA SER A 70 -10.10 -6.28 -6.96
C SER A 70 -10.77 -7.48 -6.30
N ILE A 71 -10.26 -7.94 -5.14
CA ILE A 71 -10.90 -9.01 -4.35
C ILE A 71 -12.33 -8.61 -3.98
N ARG A 72 -12.52 -7.39 -3.46
CA ARG A 72 -13.85 -6.88 -3.10
C ARG A 72 -14.79 -6.81 -4.31
N SER A 73 -14.27 -6.43 -5.47
CA SER A 73 -15.05 -6.33 -6.70
C SER A 73 -15.65 -7.68 -7.08
N VAL A 74 -14.81 -8.72 -7.18
CA VAL A 74 -15.23 -10.09 -7.49
C VAL A 74 -16.24 -10.62 -6.47
N CYS A 75 -15.99 -10.42 -5.17
CA CYS A 75 -16.92 -10.87 -4.14
C CYS A 75 -18.26 -10.14 -4.18
N VAL A 76 -18.27 -8.82 -4.41
CA VAL A 76 -19.50 -8.02 -4.48
C VAL A 76 -20.30 -8.36 -5.73
N GLU A 77 -19.64 -8.60 -6.87
CA GLU A 77 -20.28 -9.07 -8.11
C GLU A 77 -21.01 -10.40 -7.85
N ALA A 78 -20.31 -11.40 -7.29
CA ALA A 78 -20.92 -12.69 -6.95
C ALA A 78 -22.10 -12.55 -5.97
N MET A 79 -21.99 -11.70 -4.95
CA MET A 79 -23.09 -11.45 -4.02
C MET A 79 -24.32 -10.84 -4.70
N LEU A 80 -24.14 -10.03 -5.75
CA LEU A 80 -25.25 -9.41 -6.49
C LEU A 80 -25.97 -10.41 -7.42
N GLU A 81 -25.39 -11.57 -7.69
CA GLU A 81 -26.07 -12.67 -8.39
C GLU A 81 -27.18 -13.29 -7.52
N GLU A 82 -26.99 -13.29 -6.19
CA GLU A 82 -27.89 -13.93 -5.22
C GLU A 82 -28.74 -12.94 -4.40
N PHE A 83 -28.24 -11.72 -4.17
CA PHE A 83 -28.84 -10.75 -3.27
C PHE A 83 -29.06 -9.38 -3.90
N SER A 84 -30.05 -8.64 -3.39
CA SER A 84 -30.24 -7.25 -3.80
C SER A 84 -29.10 -6.34 -3.35
N ALA A 85 -28.81 -5.27 -4.11
CA ALA A 85 -27.78 -4.30 -3.76
C ALA A 85 -27.98 -3.65 -2.37
N VAL A 86 -29.24 -3.51 -1.90
CA VAL A 86 -29.52 -2.99 -0.54
C VAL A 86 -29.10 -3.99 0.52
N THR A 87 -29.39 -5.28 0.31
CA THR A 87 -28.97 -6.36 1.20
C THR A 87 -27.46 -6.44 1.30
N VAL A 88 -26.76 -6.42 0.16
CA VAL A 88 -25.29 -6.44 0.11
C VAL A 88 -24.71 -5.21 0.81
N ALA A 89 -25.26 -4.02 0.54
CA ALA A 89 -24.82 -2.77 1.17
C ALA A 89 -24.91 -2.82 2.70
N GLY A 90 -26.04 -3.33 3.22
CA GLY A 90 -26.24 -3.52 4.65
C GLY A 90 -25.29 -4.53 5.27
N ALA A 91 -24.98 -5.63 4.57
CA ALA A 91 -24.09 -6.67 5.05
C ALA A 91 -22.62 -6.22 5.15
N ILE A 92 -22.13 -5.42 4.21
CA ILE A 92 -20.72 -4.98 4.16
C ILE A 92 -20.51 -3.56 4.69
N GLY A 93 -21.56 -2.91 5.21
CA GLY A 93 -21.47 -1.60 5.86
C GLY A 93 -21.15 -0.43 4.94
N VAL A 94 -21.66 -0.44 3.70
CA VAL A 94 -21.44 0.65 2.72
C VAL A 94 -22.75 1.21 2.18
N ALA A 95 -22.68 2.36 1.52
CA ALA A 95 -23.84 2.90 0.81
C ALA A 95 -24.19 2.04 -0.41
N ARG A 96 -25.48 1.95 -0.77
CA ARG A 96 -25.95 1.21 -1.96
C ARG A 96 -25.23 1.61 -3.24
N GLN A 97 -24.97 2.90 -3.45
CA GLN A 97 -24.21 3.37 -4.61
C GLN A 97 -22.81 2.75 -4.67
N LYS A 98 -22.16 2.62 -3.50
CA LYS A 98 -20.81 2.05 -3.41
C LYS A 98 -20.77 0.59 -3.82
N VAL A 99 -21.85 -0.16 -3.62
CA VAL A 99 -21.97 -1.56 -4.08
C VAL A 99 -21.83 -1.64 -5.60
N TYR A 100 -22.51 -0.78 -6.35
CA TYR A 100 -22.40 -0.77 -7.82
C TYR A 100 -21.05 -0.25 -8.31
N GLU A 101 -20.40 0.66 -7.58
CA GLU A 101 -19.03 1.06 -7.88
C GLU A 101 -18.05 -0.10 -7.68
N LEU A 102 -18.20 -0.86 -6.59
CA LEU A 102 -17.35 -2.01 -6.30
C LEU A 102 -17.56 -3.16 -7.30
N ALA A 103 -18.80 -3.39 -7.72
CA ALA A 103 -19.12 -4.42 -8.71
C ALA A 103 -18.61 -4.13 -10.13
N LYS A 104 -18.03 -2.94 -10.37
CA LYS A 104 -17.37 -2.65 -11.64
C LYS A 104 -15.95 -3.22 -11.60
N PRO A 105 -15.59 -4.12 -12.52
CA PRO A 105 -14.24 -4.62 -12.61
C PRO A 105 -13.31 -3.50 -13.11
N GLU A 106 -12.60 -2.87 -12.19
CA GLU A 106 -11.35 -2.15 -12.47
C GLU A 106 -10.20 -3.05 -11.98
N ALA A 107 -10.06 -4.23 -12.57
CA ALA A 107 -8.87 -5.05 -12.37
C ALA A 107 -7.76 -4.48 -13.25
N ASP A 108 -7.16 -3.37 -12.82
CA ASP A 108 -5.90 -2.90 -13.41
C ASP A 108 -4.83 -3.93 -13.06
N LYS A 109 -4.34 -4.69 -14.05
CA LYS A 109 -3.54 -5.91 -13.84
C LYS A 109 -2.10 -5.63 -13.35
N ASP A 110 -1.75 -4.38 -13.12
CA ASP A 110 -0.42 -3.94 -12.68
C ASP A 110 -0.27 -3.89 -11.15
N TYR A 111 -0.81 -4.88 -10.41
CA TYR A 111 -0.57 -5.04 -8.97
C TYR A 111 0.26 -6.28 -8.63
N LEU A 112 0.96 -6.22 -7.50
CA LEU A 112 1.77 -7.32 -7.00
C LEU A 112 0.93 -8.59 -6.78
N ASP A 113 1.33 -9.69 -7.43
CA ASP A 113 0.69 -11.00 -7.28
C ASP A 113 0.75 -11.52 -5.83
N HIS A 114 1.84 -11.22 -5.13
CA HIS A 114 2.11 -11.67 -3.76
C HIS A 114 2.54 -10.52 -2.86
N SER A 115 2.23 -10.62 -1.56
CA SER A 115 2.83 -9.68 -0.60
C SER A 115 4.34 -9.91 -0.52
N PRO A 116 5.13 -8.86 -0.28
CA PRO A 116 6.57 -8.99 -0.15
C PRO A 116 7.01 -9.77 1.11
N TRP A 117 6.10 -10.04 2.05
CA TRP A 117 6.39 -10.72 3.32
C TRP A 117 5.99 -12.19 3.33
N ARG A 118 5.77 -12.80 2.16
CA ARG A 118 5.44 -14.23 2.09
C ARG A 118 6.65 -15.02 2.60
N MET A 119 6.54 -15.54 3.82
CA MET A 119 7.44 -16.57 4.34
C MET A 119 6.98 -17.87 3.66
N GLU A 120 7.78 -18.40 2.73
CA GLU A 120 7.57 -19.74 2.18
C GLU A 120 7.67 -20.81 3.28
#